data_AF-G5A899-F1
#
_entry.id   AF-G5A899-F1
#
_cell.length_a   1.000
_cell.length_b   1.000
_cell.length_c   1.000
_cell.angle_alpha   90.00
_cell.angle_beta   90.00
_cell.angle_gamma   90.00
#
_symmetry.space_group_name_H-M   'P 1'
#
loop_
_entity.id
_entity.type
_entity.pdbx_description
1 polymer ?
#
loop_
_entity_poly.entity_id
_entity_poly.type
_entity_poly.pdbx_seq_one_letter_code
_entity_poly.pdbx_strand_id
1 'polypeptide(L)' 'RSRVPQDVLAALPMQNGKSVCPKFLSRSGCSPRSPERCSYGRAHFVPEKLEPVVRQYIIESMGGLRRDMPQDQ' A
#
# COMPACT_ATOMS: atom_id res chain seq x y z
N ARG A 1 6.74 14.93 -6.36
CA ARG A 1 5.43 14.29 -6.06
C ARG A 1 5.43 12.94 -6.79
N SER A 2 5.75 11.84 -6.12
CA SER A 2 5.81 10.53 -6.79
C SER A 2 4.39 10.08 -7.12
N ARG A 3 4.02 10.16 -8.40
CA ARG A 3 2.78 9.58 -8.90
C ARG A 3 2.93 8.07 -8.84
N VAL A 4 1.99 7.40 -8.18
CA VAL A 4 1.91 5.94 -8.23
C VAL A 4 1.58 5.56 -9.69
N PRO A 5 2.36 4.66 -10.32
CA PRO A 5 2.06 4.18 -11.67
C PRO A 5 0.65 3.60 -11.77
N GLN A 6 0.01 3.70 -12.94
CA GLN A 6 -1.35 3.20 -13.13
C GLN A 6 -1.43 1.67 -12.94
N ASP A 7 -0.42 0.93 -13.40
CA ASP A 7 -0.37 -0.53 -13.23
C ASP A 7 -0.32 -0.93 -11.75
N VAL A 8 0.46 -0.18 -10.95
CA VAL A 8 0.49 -0.35 -9.49
C VAL A 8 -0.88 -0.04 -8.89
N LEU A 9 -1.54 1.03 -9.33
CA LEU A 9 -2.88 1.40 -8.84
C LEU A 9 -3.95 0.35 -9.19
N ALA A 10 -3.90 -0.24 -10.38
CA ALA A 10 -4.80 -1.28 -10.82
C ALA A 10 -4.59 -2.60 -10.06
N ALA A 11 -3.33 -2.89 -9.70
CA ALA A 11 -2.96 -4.07 -8.92
C ALA A 11 -3.10 -3.87 -7.39
N LEU A 12 -3.52 -2.69 -6.92
CA LEU A 12 -3.73 -2.46 -5.49
C LEU A 12 -4.92 -3.30 -5.00
N PRO A 13 -4.76 -4.09 -3.92
CA PRO A 13 -5.88 -4.80 -3.33
C PRO A 13 -6.92 -3.80 -2.81
N MET A 14 -8.19 -4.19 -2.95
CA MET A 14 -9.34 -3.40 -2.55
C MET A 14 -10.12 -4.09 -1.44
N GLN A 15 -10.50 -3.34 -0.41
CA GLN A 15 -11.38 -3.80 0.65
C GLN A 15 -12.52 -2.79 0.82
N ASN A 16 -13.76 -3.28 0.85
CA ASN A 16 -14.97 -2.44 0.99
C ASN A 16 -15.03 -1.28 -0.02
N GLY A 17 -14.65 -1.54 -1.29
CA GLY A 17 -14.67 -0.55 -2.36
C GLY A 17 -13.53 0.47 -2.33
N LYS A 18 -12.54 0.32 -1.43
CA LYS A 18 -11.38 1.21 -1.32
C LYS A 18 -10.08 0.47 -1.56
N SER A 19 -9.23 1.01 -2.43
CA SER A 19 -7.87 0.52 -2.60
C SER A 19 -7.04 0.77 -1.35
N VAL A 20 -6.15 -0.17 -1.04
CA VAL A 20 -5.20 -0.03 0.06
C VAL A 20 -4.25 1.14 -0.17
N CYS A 21 -3.86 1.84 0.88
CA CYS A 21 -2.82 2.86 0.77
C CYS A 21 -1.44 2.21 0.59
N PRO A 22 -0.73 2.40 -0.53
CA PRO A 22 0.61 1.82 -0.70
C PRO A 22 1.61 2.39 0.31
N LYS A 23 1.40 3.63 0.77
CA LYS A 23 2.21 4.22 1.84
C LYS A 23 1.98 3.53 3.19
N PHE A 24 0.75 3.06 3.46
CA PHE A 24 0.45 2.26 4.65
C PHE A 24 1.13 0.89 4.61
N LEU A 25 1.31 0.34 3.41
CA LEU A 25 2.05 -0.90 3.20
C LEU A 25 3.57 -0.73 3.26
N SER A 26 4.07 0.50 3.15
CA SER A 26 5.50 0.78 3.26
C SER A 26 6.01 0.82 4.71
N ARG A 27 7.31 0.60 4.90
CA ARG A 27 7.99 0.82 6.19
C ARG A 27 7.83 2.23 6.73
N SER A 28 7.73 3.20 5.82
CA SER A 28 7.51 4.61 6.18
C SER A 28 6.15 4.83 6.84
N GLY A 29 5.20 3.92 6.63
CA GLY A 29 3.83 4.04 7.08
C GLY A 29 3.07 5.16 6.37
N CYS A 30 1.75 5.05 6.35
CA CYS A 30 0.92 6.20 6.01
C CYS A 30 0.72 6.95 7.32
N SER A 31 1.33 8.12 7.50
CA SER A 31 0.97 9.00 8.61
C SER A 31 -0.46 9.45 8.43
N PRO A 32 -1.32 9.27 9.43
CA PRO A 32 -2.57 9.97 9.40
C PRO A 32 -2.77 10.75 10.70
N ARG A 33 -3.53 11.83 10.62
CA ARG A 33 -4.23 12.36 11.79
C ARG A 33 -5.29 11.36 12.33
N SER A 34 -5.53 10.24 11.64
CA SER A 34 -6.48 9.19 12.01
C SER A 34 -6.04 7.78 11.58
N PRO A 35 -5.86 6.82 12.50
CA PRO A 35 -5.26 5.50 12.20
C PRO A 35 -5.97 4.71 11.09
N GLU A 36 -7.26 4.94 10.87
CA GLU A 36 -8.10 4.16 9.96
C GLU A 36 -8.24 4.74 8.53
N ARG A 37 -7.78 5.98 8.28
CA ARG A 37 -7.99 6.63 6.97
C ARG A 37 -6.72 7.25 6.41
N CYS A 38 -6.48 6.94 5.13
CA CYS A 38 -5.54 7.69 4.33
C CYS A 38 -6.17 9.03 3.90
N SER A 39 -5.39 10.12 3.92
CA SER A 39 -5.84 11.45 3.44
C SER A 39 -6.30 11.47 1.98
N TYR A 40 -5.97 10.42 1.21
CA TYR A 40 -6.36 10.24 -0.19
C TYR A 40 -7.58 9.33 -0.39
N GLY A 41 -8.39 9.08 0.65
CA GLY A 41 -9.58 8.24 0.56
C GLY A 41 -9.29 6.73 0.43
N ARG A 42 -8.05 6.31 0.65
CA ARG A 42 -7.61 4.91 0.64
C ARG A 42 -7.80 4.23 1.99
N ALA A 43 -7.95 2.92 1.98
CA ALA A 43 -8.10 2.11 3.17
C ALA A 43 -6.74 1.72 3.78
N HIS A 44 -6.70 1.58 5.09
CA HIS A 44 -5.57 1.05 5.85
C HIS A 44 -5.89 -0.38 6.26
N PHE A 45 -5.34 -1.35 5.55
CA PHE A 45 -5.46 -2.76 5.88
C PHE A 45 -4.26 -3.53 5.36
N VAL A 46 -4.01 -4.70 5.95
CA VAL A 46 -2.99 -5.63 5.45
C VAL A 46 -3.71 -6.63 4.56
N PRO A 47 -3.53 -6.58 3.23
CA PRO A 47 -4.06 -7.62 2.34
C PRO A 47 -3.34 -8.94 2.58
N GLU A 48 -4.05 -10.06 2.41
CA GLU A 48 -3.47 -11.40 2.44
C GLU A 48 -2.56 -11.67 1.23
N LYS A 49 -2.88 -11.07 0.08
CA LYS A 49 -2.08 -11.15 -1.14
C LYS A 49 -1.74 -9.75 -1.65
N LEU A 50 -0.47 -9.54 -2.00
CA LEU A 50 0.01 -8.32 -2.63
C LEU A 50 0.67 -8.67 -3.96
N GLU A 51 0.18 -8.10 -5.06
CA GLU A 51 0.75 -8.36 -6.37
C GLU A 51 2.22 -7.91 -6.45
N PRO A 52 3.10 -8.67 -7.15
CA PRO A 52 4.54 -8.39 -7.21
C PRO A 52 4.87 -6.97 -7.67
N VAL A 53 4.10 -6.43 -8.62
CA VAL A 53 4.27 -5.06 -9.13
C VAL A 53 4.07 -4.00 -8.04
N VAL A 54 3.12 -4.21 -7.13
CA VAL A 54 2.86 -3.29 -6.02
C VAL A 54 3.94 -3.42 -4.96
N ARG A 55 4.32 -4.67 -4.64
CA ARG A 55 5.41 -4.97 -3.70
C ARG A 55 6.71 -4.31 -4.13
N GLN A 56 7.10 -4.50 -5.39
CA GLN A 56 8.33 -3.97 -5.94
C GLN A 56 8.33 -2.44 -5.94
N TYR A 57 7.22 -1.82 -6.35
CA TYR A 57 7.07 -0.36 -6.26
C TYR A 57 7.23 0.17 -4.82
N ILE A 58 6.63 -0.48 -3.82
CA ILE A 58 6.76 -0.06 -2.42
C ILE A 58 8.20 -0.22 -1.92
N ILE A 59 8.87 -1.30 -2.31
CA ILE A 59 10.26 -1.55 -1.91
C ILE A 59 11.18 -0.48 -2.52
N GLU A 60 11.09 -0.26 -3.82
CA GLU A 60 11.96 0.65 -4.57
C GLU A 60 11.65 2.13 -4.28
N SER A 61 10.37 2.49 -4.19
CA SER A 61 9.95 3.90 -4.09
C SER A 61 9.62 4.37 -2.68
N MET A 62 9.38 3.47 -1.72
CA MET A 62 8.91 3.83 -0.36
C MET A 62 9.75 3.25 0.79
N GLY A 63 10.91 2.66 0.47
CA GLY A 63 11.89 2.22 1.47
C GLY A 63 11.59 0.87 2.11
N GLY A 64 10.84 0.00 1.43
CA GLY A 64 10.53 -1.36 1.88
C GLY A 64 9.09 -1.56 2.33
N LEU A 65 8.67 -2.83 2.43
CA LEU A 65 7.36 -3.23 2.98
C LEU A 65 7.36 -3.23 4.51
N ARG A 66 6.20 -2.96 5.10
CA ARG A 66 5.93 -3.14 6.53
C ARG A 66 6.23 -4.58 6.97
N ARG A 67 6.53 -4.79 8.26
CA ARG A 67 6.94 -6.10 8.79
C ARG A 67 5.82 -7.13 8.83
N ASP A 68 4.57 -6.68 9.01
CA ASP A 68 3.40 -7.57 9.09
C ASP A 68 2.86 -8.03 7.72
N MET A 69 3.57 -7.72 6.64
CA MET A 69 3.21 -8.16 5.30
C MET A 69 3.70 -9.60 5.06
N PRO A 70 2.88 -10.47 4.45
CA PRO A 70 3.36 -11.77 3.99
C PRO A 70 4.50 -11.56 2.99
N GLN A 71 5.67 -12.16 3.28
CA GLN A 71 6.87 -11.99 2.47
C GLN A 71 6.91 -12.93 1.25
N ASP A 72 6.06 -13.96 1.25
CA ASP A 72 6.16 -15.14 0.38
C ASP A 72 4.78 -15.48 -0.23
N GLN A 73 4.51 -14.98 -1.44
CA GLN A 73 3.60 -15.59 -2.41
C GLN A 73 3.83 -15.01 -3.81
#